data_AF-A0A821TZ19-F1
#
_entry.id   AF-A0A821TZ19-F1
#
_cell.length_a   1.000
_cell.length_b   1.000
_cell.length_c   1.000
_cell.angle_alpha   90.00
_cell.angle_beta   90.00
_cell.angle_gamma   90.00
#
_symmetry.space_group_name_H-M   'P 1'
#
loop_
_entity.id
_entity.type
_entity.pdbx_description
1 polymer ?
#
loop_
_entity_poly.entity_id
_entity_poly.type
_entity_poly.pdbx_seq_one_letter_code
_entity_poly.pdbx_strand_id
1 'polypeptide(L)'
;MIPQHALRFIEYFAPSLNMWKPIEKFEAVQTVSIESAVDPLVSIVPNVKEMVAKAKQKCDTPKDGLTPDESASIMLYSMEWEPRENSFYVILNNSLRAEDSEKIKPWELYIKLFVSSLEKLPTISKTIYRGVKRDLRAQYPQGKIFAWPAFSSCTRSIHVLQSEQFLGKTGTRTLFNIDCSSGKDIQQHSFFPTEDEVLLIAARKFQVVSCLDSGNDLFIIQLKEVDPDTPLLGTSRGGNAAASSNSGEESTTARHDSSAAQHQDQSKIPFLSRVQLPSMSSNPLNFLR
;
A
#
# COMPACT_ATOMS: atom_id res chain seq x y z
N MET A 1 10.51 -18.06 19.79
CA MET A 1 11.50 -17.63 18.79
C MET A 1 10.74 -16.84 17.73
N ILE A 2 11.09 -15.58 17.51
CA ILE A 2 10.36 -14.62 16.66
C ILE A 2 10.81 -14.83 15.21
N PRO A 3 9.94 -15.13 14.24
CA PRO A 3 10.32 -15.08 12.83
C PRO A 3 10.42 -13.61 12.37
N GLN A 4 11.59 -13.24 11.85
CA GLN A 4 12.10 -11.86 11.72
C GLN A 4 11.25 -10.92 10.82
N HIS A 5 10.67 -11.41 9.73
CA HIS A 5 10.04 -10.67 8.62
C HIS A 5 8.99 -9.55 8.82
N ALA A 6 8.27 -9.50 9.94
CA ALA A 6 7.12 -8.59 10.10
C ALA A 6 7.50 -7.12 10.42
N LEU A 7 8.79 -6.87 10.66
CA LEU A 7 9.30 -5.56 11.04
C LEU A 7 9.19 -4.51 9.92
N ARG A 8 8.97 -4.93 8.65
CA ARG A 8 8.67 -4.07 7.50
C ARG A 8 7.47 -3.15 7.72
N PHE A 9 6.49 -3.63 8.47
CA PHE A 9 5.26 -2.89 8.79
C PHE A 9 5.46 -1.88 9.92
N ILE A 10 6.44 -2.16 10.80
CA ILE A 10 6.70 -1.40 12.04
C ILE A 10 7.52 -0.14 11.81
N GLU A 11 8.23 -0.03 10.69
CA GLU A 11 9.14 1.09 10.55
C GLU A 11 8.41 2.46 10.48
N TYR A 12 8.97 3.45 11.17
CA TYR A 12 8.45 4.82 11.26
C TYR A 12 9.23 5.78 10.37
N PHE A 13 8.54 6.67 9.64
CA PHE A 13 9.16 7.76 8.87
C PHE A 13 8.49 9.11 9.05
N ALA A 14 9.34 10.14 9.07
CA ALA A 14 8.91 11.51 9.09
C ALA A 14 8.28 11.88 7.74
N PRO A 15 7.11 12.54 7.74
CA PRO A 15 6.53 13.11 6.53
C PRO A 15 7.45 14.19 5.95
N SER A 16 7.74 14.14 4.65
CA SER A 16 8.49 15.18 3.94
C SER A 16 7.60 16.03 3.03
N LEU A 17 7.99 17.31 2.90
CA LEU A 17 7.38 18.28 1.97
C LEU A 17 8.20 18.39 0.68
N ASN A 18 9.50 18.09 0.74
CA ASN A 18 10.40 18.17 -0.39
C ASN A 18 10.27 16.88 -1.21
N MET A 19 9.43 16.94 -2.23
CA MET A 19 9.47 15.93 -3.27
C MET A 19 10.82 15.98 -3.96
N TRP A 20 11.48 14.84 -3.98
CA TRP A 20 12.43 14.56 -5.04
C TRP A 20 11.77 14.77 -6.39
N LYS A 21 12.46 15.50 -7.28
CA LYS A 21 12.06 15.49 -8.68
C LYS A 21 12.03 14.04 -9.12
N PRO A 22 10.92 13.53 -9.68
CA PRO A 22 10.89 12.21 -10.28
C PRO A 22 12.14 12.08 -11.13
N ILE A 23 12.84 10.95 -11.03
CA ILE A 23 14.04 10.70 -11.82
C ILE A 23 13.64 10.96 -13.28
N GLU A 24 14.01 12.13 -13.83
CA GLU A 24 13.35 12.80 -14.97
C GLU A 24 13.51 12.02 -16.29
N LYS A 25 14.02 10.78 -16.23
CA LYS A 25 14.33 9.89 -17.34
C LYS A 25 13.99 8.42 -17.09
N PHE A 26 13.13 8.11 -16.10
CA PHE A 26 12.80 6.71 -15.79
C PHE A 26 12.17 5.95 -16.95
N GLU A 27 11.41 6.62 -17.83
CA GLU A 27 10.76 5.99 -18.99
C GLU A 27 11.74 5.59 -20.11
N ALA A 28 12.89 6.27 -20.21
CA ALA A 28 13.89 6.01 -21.25
C ALA A 28 14.87 4.87 -20.90
N VAL A 29 14.87 4.40 -19.64
CA VAL A 29 15.78 3.36 -19.18
C VAL A 29 15.15 1.99 -19.43
N GLN A 30 15.78 1.18 -20.28
CA GLN A 30 15.39 -0.21 -20.48
C GLN A 30 15.59 -1.01 -19.18
N THR A 31 14.64 -1.88 -18.83
CA THR A 31 14.80 -2.80 -17.71
C THR A 31 15.92 -3.80 -17.99
N VAL A 32 16.74 -4.09 -16.98
CA VAL A 32 17.83 -5.06 -17.03
C VAL A 32 17.49 -6.30 -16.20
N SER A 33 18.31 -7.36 -16.26
CA SER A 33 18.14 -8.51 -15.36
C SER A 33 18.38 -8.09 -13.91
N ILE A 34 17.86 -8.86 -12.96
CA ILE A 34 18.03 -8.55 -11.53
C ILE A 34 19.50 -8.56 -11.12
N GLU A 35 20.34 -9.43 -11.70
CA GLU A 35 21.79 -9.46 -11.44
C GLU A 35 22.46 -8.15 -11.86
N SER A 36 22.15 -7.64 -13.05
CA SER A 36 22.66 -6.35 -13.52
C SER A 36 22.09 -5.20 -12.69
N ALA A 37 20.83 -5.30 -12.25
CA ALA A 37 20.18 -4.27 -11.47
C ALA A 37 20.82 -4.08 -10.07
N VAL A 38 21.35 -5.16 -9.48
CA VAL A 38 21.99 -5.14 -8.15
C VAL A 38 23.51 -5.03 -8.19
N ASP A 39 24.15 -5.13 -9.36
CA ASP A 39 25.62 -5.09 -9.44
C ASP A 39 26.22 -3.79 -8.85
N PRO A 40 25.63 -2.59 -9.05
CA PRO A 40 26.09 -1.37 -8.37
C PRO A 40 25.90 -1.39 -6.84
N LEU A 41 25.09 -2.31 -6.31
CA LEU A 41 24.74 -2.40 -4.90
C LEU A 41 25.64 -3.36 -4.12
N VAL A 42 26.57 -4.06 -4.77
CA VAL A 42 27.40 -5.11 -4.14
C VAL A 42 28.21 -4.59 -2.94
N SER A 43 28.68 -3.35 -2.99
CA SER A 43 29.41 -2.70 -1.88
C SER A 43 28.51 -2.05 -0.85
N ILE A 44 27.20 -1.95 -1.11
CA ILE A 44 26.22 -1.22 -0.30
C ILE A 44 25.33 -2.19 0.48
N VAL A 45 24.92 -3.28 -0.16
CA VAL A 45 23.99 -4.27 0.39
C VAL A 45 24.73 -5.59 0.63
N PRO A 46 24.96 -5.96 1.89
CA PRO A 46 25.63 -7.22 2.22
C PRO A 46 24.92 -8.43 1.61
N ASN A 47 25.70 -9.35 1.06
CA ASN A 47 25.22 -10.64 0.51
C ASN A 47 24.19 -10.52 -0.63
N VAL A 48 24.07 -9.37 -1.29
CA VAL A 48 23.02 -9.12 -2.29
C VAL A 48 22.98 -10.16 -3.41
N LYS A 49 24.15 -10.60 -3.92
CA LYS A 49 24.25 -11.61 -4.99
C LYS A 49 23.69 -12.96 -4.56
N GLU A 50 23.95 -13.39 -3.32
CA GLU A 50 23.41 -14.63 -2.77
C GLU A 50 21.89 -14.55 -2.59
N MET A 51 21.40 -13.41 -2.08
CA MET A 51 19.96 -13.21 -1.86
C MET A 51 19.18 -13.14 -3.18
N VAL A 52 19.77 -12.55 -4.22
CA VAL A 52 19.21 -12.56 -5.58
C VAL A 52 19.09 -13.99 -6.11
N ALA A 53 20.12 -14.82 -5.93
CA ALA A 53 20.06 -16.22 -6.34
C ALA A 53 18.92 -16.96 -5.61
N LYS A 54 18.74 -16.73 -4.29
CA LYS A 54 17.64 -17.31 -3.51
C LYS A 54 16.26 -16.83 -3.98
N ALA A 55 16.12 -15.55 -4.30
CA ALA A 55 14.88 -14.99 -4.82
C ALA A 55 14.52 -15.60 -6.19
N LYS A 56 15.50 -15.69 -7.11
CA LYS A 56 15.29 -16.26 -8.45
C LYS A 56 14.87 -17.72 -8.43
N GLN A 57 15.45 -18.55 -7.56
CA GLN A 57 15.09 -19.97 -7.42
C GLN A 57 13.59 -20.20 -7.12
N LYS A 58 12.90 -19.18 -6.59
CA LYS A 58 11.46 -19.25 -6.28
C LYS A 58 10.58 -18.59 -7.36
N CYS A 59 11.18 -18.07 -8.43
CA CYS A 59 10.50 -17.25 -9.43
C CYS A 59 10.57 -17.84 -10.85
N ASP A 60 10.73 -19.16 -11.00
CA ASP A 60 10.86 -19.80 -12.33
C ASP A 60 9.60 -19.67 -13.20
N THR A 61 8.41 -19.68 -12.58
CA THR A 61 7.11 -19.56 -13.26
C THR A 61 6.22 -18.53 -12.57
N PRO A 62 6.57 -17.23 -12.67
CA PRO A 62 5.87 -16.19 -11.96
C PRO A 62 4.48 -15.93 -12.55
N LYS A 63 3.56 -15.45 -11.72
CA LYS A 63 2.21 -15.06 -12.11
C LYS A 63 2.18 -13.61 -12.63
N ASP A 64 0.98 -13.12 -12.95
CA ASP A 64 0.70 -11.72 -13.25
C ASP A 64 1.49 -11.16 -14.44
N GLY A 65 1.92 -12.04 -15.35
CA GLY A 65 2.67 -11.67 -16.56
C GLY A 65 4.08 -11.15 -16.28
N LEU A 66 4.62 -11.37 -15.08
CA LEU A 66 5.98 -11.00 -14.75
C LEU A 66 6.99 -11.92 -15.43
N THR A 67 8.20 -11.41 -15.65
CA THR A 67 9.37 -12.27 -15.91
C THR A 67 9.95 -12.79 -14.59
N PRO A 68 10.80 -13.84 -14.63
CA PRO A 68 11.50 -14.32 -13.44
C PRO A 68 12.30 -13.23 -12.72
N ASP A 69 12.96 -12.32 -13.47
CA ASP A 69 13.74 -11.21 -12.89
C ASP A 69 12.85 -10.16 -12.21
N GLU A 70 11.69 -9.86 -12.82
CA GLU A 70 10.71 -8.93 -12.26
C GLU A 70 10.12 -9.47 -10.95
N SER A 71 9.67 -10.73 -10.96
CA SER A 71 9.17 -11.39 -9.75
C SER A 71 10.25 -11.52 -8.68
N ALA A 72 11.49 -11.86 -9.07
CA ALA A 72 12.60 -11.95 -8.14
C ALA A 72 12.93 -10.59 -7.51
N SER A 73 12.72 -9.47 -8.22
CA SER A 73 12.93 -8.14 -7.66
C SER A 73 11.94 -7.85 -6.52
N ILE A 74 10.67 -8.24 -6.70
CA ILE A 74 9.65 -8.10 -5.66
C ILE A 74 9.93 -9.03 -4.48
N MET A 75 10.32 -10.27 -4.78
CA MET A 75 10.68 -11.22 -3.74
C MET A 75 11.89 -10.74 -2.94
N LEU A 76 12.95 -10.25 -3.59
CA LEU A 76 14.13 -9.70 -2.93
C LEU A 76 13.79 -8.53 -2.00
N TYR A 77 12.93 -7.61 -2.44
CA TYR A 77 12.44 -6.53 -1.58
C TYR A 77 11.74 -7.07 -0.33
N SER A 78 10.96 -8.15 -0.47
CA SER A 78 10.21 -8.71 0.66
C SER A 78 11.01 -9.58 1.62
N MET A 79 12.22 -9.99 1.24
CA MET A 79 13.08 -10.81 2.07
C MET A 79 13.61 -10.01 3.27
N GLU A 80 13.66 -10.68 4.41
CA GLU A 80 14.38 -10.24 5.59
C GLU A 80 15.50 -11.23 5.89
N TRP A 81 16.69 -10.71 6.18
CA TRP A 81 17.85 -11.50 6.57
C TRP A 81 18.65 -10.84 7.69
N GLU A 82 19.47 -11.65 8.36
CA GLU A 82 20.18 -11.25 9.57
C GLU A 82 21.59 -10.73 9.31
N PRO A 83 22.02 -9.70 10.06
CA PRO A 83 21.20 -8.87 10.94
C PRO A 83 20.22 -8.00 10.12
N ARG A 84 19.04 -7.72 10.68
CA ARG A 84 17.93 -7.06 9.96
C ARG A 84 18.34 -5.80 9.20
N GLU A 85 19.17 -4.95 9.79
CA GLU A 85 19.66 -3.71 9.19
C GLU A 85 20.36 -3.92 7.84
N ASN A 86 20.83 -5.15 7.56
CA ASN A 86 21.42 -5.52 6.29
C ASN A 86 20.39 -5.92 5.23
N SER A 87 19.11 -6.08 5.60
CA SER A 87 18.04 -6.49 4.69
C SER A 87 17.85 -5.48 3.56
N PHE A 88 17.60 -5.98 2.35
CA PHE A 88 17.50 -5.17 1.13
C PHE A 88 16.58 -3.95 1.28
N TYR A 89 15.35 -4.18 1.75
CA TYR A 89 14.34 -3.13 1.89
C TYR A 89 14.75 -2.07 2.92
N VAL A 90 15.46 -2.45 3.98
CA VAL A 90 15.89 -1.50 5.03
C VAL A 90 16.85 -0.50 4.42
N ILE A 91 17.87 -0.98 3.71
CA ILE A 91 18.90 -0.14 3.09
C ILE A 91 18.32 0.69 1.95
N LEU A 92 17.50 0.10 1.08
CA LEU A 92 16.83 0.81 -0.02
C LEU A 92 15.97 1.95 0.54
N ASN A 93 15.07 1.63 1.46
CA ASN A 93 14.14 2.63 1.95
C ASN A 93 14.86 3.70 2.79
N ASN A 94 15.93 3.36 3.52
CA ASN A 94 16.79 4.36 4.19
C ASN A 94 17.46 5.31 3.20
N SER A 95 17.94 4.79 2.06
CA SER A 95 18.51 5.61 0.99
C SER A 95 17.46 6.58 0.43
N LEU A 96 16.22 6.12 0.23
CA LEU A 96 15.10 6.95 -0.25
C LEU A 96 14.71 8.05 0.73
N ARG A 97 14.74 7.75 2.04
CA ARG A 97 14.42 8.71 3.11
C ARG A 97 15.53 9.73 3.34
N ALA A 98 16.77 9.42 2.96
CA ALA A 98 17.89 10.33 3.15
C ALA A 98 17.79 11.57 2.26
N GLU A 99 16.94 11.52 1.23
CA GLU A 99 16.77 12.60 0.27
C GLU A 99 18.11 13.12 -0.29
N ASP A 100 19.09 12.22 -0.48
CA ASP A 100 20.42 12.45 -1.07
C ASP A 100 20.62 11.72 -2.44
N SER A 101 20.77 12.48 -3.53
CA SER A 101 20.88 11.97 -4.93
C SER A 101 22.01 10.98 -5.11
N GLU A 102 23.13 11.19 -4.43
CA GLU A 102 24.30 10.32 -4.55
C GLU A 102 24.05 8.96 -3.87
N LYS A 103 23.18 8.92 -2.85
CA LYS A 103 22.78 7.65 -2.21
C LYS A 103 21.77 6.86 -3.03
N ILE A 104 21.02 7.51 -3.91
CA ILE A 104 20.00 6.86 -4.76
C ILE A 104 20.57 6.40 -6.09
N LYS A 105 21.55 7.11 -6.64
CA LYS A 105 22.16 6.79 -7.93
C LYS A 105 22.54 5.30 -8.12
N PRO A 106 23.14 4.59 -7.13
CA PRO A 106 23.42 3.17 -7.28
C PRO A 106 22.16 2.28 -7.41
N TRP A 107 21.01 2.75 -6.94
CA TRP A 107 19.74 2.02 -6.93
C TRP A 107 18.90 2.21 -8.18
N GLU A 108 19.25 3.13 -9.09
CA GLU A 108 18.41 3.51 -10.23
C GLU A 108 17.98 2.31 -11.08
N LEU A 109 18.90 1.39 -11.40
CA LEU A 109 18.60 0.19 -12.18
C LEU A 109 17.64 -0.75 -11.45
N TYR A 110 17.87 -0.95 -10.14
CA TYR A 110 16.99 -1.77 -9.31
C TYR A 110 15.59 -1.14 -9.17
N ILE A 111 15.50 0.14 -8.82
CA ILE A 111 14.23 0.84 -8.68
C ILE A 111 13.48 0.80 -10.02
N LYS A 112 14.18 0.90 -11.16
CA LYS A 112 13.55 0.80 -12.48
C LYS A 112 12.93 -0.57 -12.71
N LEU A 113 13.69 -1.64 -12.51
CA LEU A 113 13.17 -3.01 -12.62
C LEU A 113 12.00 -3.21 -11.66
N PHE A 114 12.18 -2.86 -10.39
CA PHE A 114 11.21 -3.09 -9.34
C PHE A 114 9.90 -2.34 -9.57
N VAL A 115 9.94 -1.04 -9.87
CA VAL A 115 8.70 -0.27 -10.11
C VAL A 115 8.00 -0.73 -11.39
N SER A 116 8.75 -1.01 -12.47
CA SER A 116 8.15 -1.55 -13.70
C SER A 116 7.48 -2.91 -13.47
N SER A 117 8.01 -3.70 -12.52
CA SER A 117 7.42 -4.97 -12.10
C SER A 117 6.11 -4.74 -11.32
N LEU A 118 6.11 -3.80 -10.37
CA LEU A 118 4.93 -3.46 -9.57
C LEU A 118 3.78 -2.89 -10.43
N GLU A 119 4.08 -2.20 -11.53
CA GLU A 119 3.06 -1.66 -12.43
C GLU A 119 2.20 -2.74 -13.09
N LYS A 120 2.77 -3.92 -13.36
CA LYS A 120 2.08 -5.07 -13.94
C LYS A 120 1.14 -5.76 -12.94
N LEU A 121 1.32 -5.53 -11.64
CA LEU A 121 0.54 -6.17 -10.59
C LEU A 121 -0.85 -5.54 -10.43
N PRO A 122 -1.84 -6.32 -9.94
CA PRO A 122 -3.16 -5.81 -9.61
C PRO A 122 -3.08 -4.60 -8.66
N THR A 123 -3.81 -3.54 -9.04
CA THR A 123 -3.95 -2.35 -8.20
C THR A 123 -5.07 -2.55 -7.17
N ILE A 124 -4.76 -2.20 -5.93
CA ILE A 124 -5.64 -2.22 -4.78
C ILE A 124 -6.11 -0.79 -4.50
N SER A 125 -7.42 -0.58 -4.68
CA SER A 125 -8.11 0.67 -4.37
C SER A 125 -9.12 0.45 -3.23
N LYS A 126 -8.62 0.25 -2.01
CA LYS A 126 -9.42 0.02 -0.80
C LYS A 126 -8.61 0.41 0.44
N THR A 127 -9.26 0.34 1.60
CA THR A 127 -8.59 0.54 2.88
C THR A 127 -7.49 -0.51 3.14
N ILE A 128 -6.29 -0.03 3.46
CA ILE A 128 -5.14 -0.85 3.88
C ILE A 128 -4.59 -0.33 5.21
N TYR A 129 -3.79 -1.16 5.87
CA TYR A 129 -3.33 -0.92 7.23
C TYR A 129 -1.82 -1.02 7.36
N ARG A 130 -1.23 -0.17 8.19
CA ARG A 130 0.18 -0.23 8.57
C ARG A 130 0.32 0.03 10.06
N GLY A 131 1.03 -0.83 10.78
CA GLY A 131 1.18 -0.72 12.24
C GLY A 131 2.61 -0.41 12.65
N VAL A 132 2.82 0.65 13.43
CA VAL A 132 4.12 1.15 13.88
C VAL A 132 4.20 1.17 15.41
N LYS A 133 5.29 0.69 16.02
CA LYS A 133 5.45 0.60 17.47
C LYS A 133 5.98 1.88 18.14
N ARG A 134 5.36 3.04 17.84
CA ARG A 134 5.64 4.36 18.43
C ARG A 134 4.40 5.26 18.40
N ASP A 135 4.38 6.34 19.19
CA ASP A 135 3.41 7.44 19.05
C ASP A 135 3.85 8.39 17.95
N LEU A 136 3.02 8.57 16.92
CA LEU A 136 3.31 9.43 15.78
C LEU A 136 2.39 10.64 15.67
N ARG A 137 1.42 10.82 16.58
CA ARG A 137 0.35 11.83 16.44
C ARG A 137 0.90 13.24 16.22
N ALA A 138 1.97 13.61 16.91
CA ALA A 138 2.59 14.94 16.80
C ALA A 138 3.09 15.27 15.39
N GLN A 139 3.41 14.26 14.56
CA GLN A 139 3.98 14.46 13.22
C GLN A 139 2.90 14.47 12.12
N TYR A 140 1.71 13.95 12.44
CA TYR A 140 0.55 13.84 11.56
C TYR A 140 -0.63 14.66 12.13
N PRO A 141 -0.50 15.99 12.22
CA PRO A 141 -1.65 16.82 12.57
C PRO A 141 -2.73 16.72 11.48
N GLN A 142 -3.99 16.76 11.91
CA GLN A 142 -5.14 16.71 11.01
C GLN A 142 -5.06 17.78 9.93
N GLY A 143 -5.43 17.42 8.70
CA GLY A 143 -5.40 18.30 7.53
C GLY A 143 -4.03 18.40 6.83
N LYS A 144 -2.94 17.94 7.45
CA LYS A 144 -1.61 17.97 6.84
C LYS A 144 -1.55 17.09 5.60
N ILE A 145 -0.96 17.63 4.54
CA ILE A 145 -0.58 16.89 3.33
C ILE A 145 0.93 16.66 3.36
N PHE A 146 1.37 15.45 3.02
CA PHE A 146 2.78 15.07 3.01
C PHE A 146 3.03 13.94 2.01
N ALA A 147 4.30 13.65 1.73
CA ALA A 147 4.73 12.47 0.98
C ALA A 147 5.44 11.46 1.87
N TRP A 148 5.27 10.17 1.57
CA TRP A 148 6.17 9.13 2.07
C TRP A 148 7.29 8.90 1.05
N PRO A 149 8.55 9.20 1.38
CA PRO A 149 9.65 9.19 0.40
C PRO A 149 10.07 7.78 -0.04
N ALA A 150 9.74 6.75 0.75
CA ALA A 150 10.11 5.37 0.49
C ALA A 150 8.89 4.47 0.24
N PHE A 151 9.16 3.26 -0.25
CA PHE A 151 8.15 2.21 -0.35
C PHE A 151 7.62 1.85 1.04
N SER A 152 6.32 1.54 1.13
CA SER A 152 5.66 1.25 2.41
C SER A 152 4.85 -0.04 2.34
N SER A 153 5.32 -1.07 3.05
CA SER A 153 4.57 -2.32 3.24
C SER A 153 3.34 -2.10 4.11
N CYS A 154 2.19 -2.50 3.60
CA CYS A 154 0.89 -2.45 4.25
C CYS A 154 0.21 -3.82 4.12
N THR A 155 -0.85 -4.05 4.88
CA THR A 155 -1.66 -5.26 4.77
C THR A 155 -3.10 -4.88 4.54
N ARG A 156 -3.85 -5.66 3.76
CA ARG A 156 -5.32 -5.53 3.69
C ARG A 156 -6.00 -6.23 4.87
N SER A 157 -5.28 -7.10 5.56
CA SER A 157 -5.80 -8.00 6.58
C SER A 157 -5.53 -7.43 7.98
N ILE A 158 -6.49 -6.66 8.51
CA ILE A 158 -6.34 -6.01 9.83
C ILE A 158 -6.00 -6.99 10.97
N HIS A 159 -6.44 -8.25 10.86
CA HIS A 159 -6.15 -9.29 11.85
C HIS A 159 -4.66 -9.62 11.96
N VAL A 160 -3.88 -9.48 10.87
CA VAL A 160 -2.43 -9.71 10.86
C VAL A 160 -1.73 -8.78 11.85
N LEU A 161 -2.26 -7.56 12.04
CA LEU A 161 -1.70 -6.58 12.96
C LEU A 161 -1.78 -6.99 14.45
N GLN A 162 -2.64 -7.94 14.81
CA GLN A 162 -2.72 -8.43 16.20
C GLN A 162 -1.46 -9.17 16.65
N SER A 163 -0.67 -9.68 15.71
CA SER A 163 0.60 -10.33 16.02
C SER A 163 1.60 -9.29 16.55
N GLU A 164 2.32 -9.65 17.61
CA GLU A 164 3.40 -8.85 18.19
C GLU A 164 4.50 -8.53 17.18
N GLN A 165 4.55 -9.24 16.06
CA GLN A 165 5.52 -9.01 15.01
C GLN A 165 5.15 -7.80 14.14
N PHE A 166 3.88 -7.36 14.12
CA PHE A 166 3.41 -6.18 13.41
C PHE A 166 3.04 -5.09 14.43
N LEU A 167 1.76 -4.89 14.74
CA LEU A 167 1.36 -3.87 15.70
C LEU A 167 1.40 -4.38 17.14
N GLY A 168 0.93 -5.62 17.37
CA GLY A 168 0.78 -6.19 18.70
C GLY A 168 -0.34 -5.55 19.51
N LYS A 169 -0.49 -6.01 20.76
CA LYS A 169 -1.60 -5.60 21.66
C LYS A 169 -1.17 -4.65 22.77
N THR A 170 0.12 -4.44 22.96
CA THR A 170 0.67 -3.69 24.10
C THR A 170 1.75 -2.71 23.68
N GLY A 171 2.01 -1.72 24.53
CA GLY A 171 3.03 -0.70 24.31
C GLY A 171 2.58 0.40 23.33
N THR A 172 3.30 1.51 23.34
CA THR A 172 2.99 2.68 22.52
C THR A 172 3.07 2.37 21.04
N ARG A 173 1.95 2.55 20.33
CA ARG A 173 1.83 2.13 18.94
C ARG A 173 0.81 2.95 18.16
N THR A 174 1.04 3.05 16.86
CA THR A 174 0.23 3.78 15.89
C THR A 174 -0.25 2.85 14.79
N LEU A 175 -1.55 2.82 14.54
CA LEU A 175 -2.18 2.19 13.39
C LEU A 175 -2.51 3.26 12.34
N PHE A 176 -1.90 3.17 11.18
CA PHE A 176 -2.36 3.88 10.00
C PHE A 176 -3.51 3.13 9.34
N ASN A 177 -4.63 3.81 9.21
CA ASN A 177 -5.79 3.37 8.43
C ASN A 177 -5.83 4.21 7.15
N ILE A 178 -5.53 3.60 6.01
CA ILE A 178 -5.18 4.31 4.77
C ILE A 178 -6.25 4.02 3.73
N ASP A 179 -7.02 5.03 3.33
CA ASP A 179 -7.84 5.02 2.12
C ASP A 179 -6.90 5.12 0.91
N CYS A 180 -6.62 3.97 0.29
CA CYS A 180 -5.63 3.82 -0.76
C CYS A 180 -6.31 3.60 -2.13
N SER A 181 -5.69 4.15 -3.17
CA SER A 181 -6.12 4.05 -4.57
C SER A 181 -5.07 3.40 -5.50
N SER A 182 -3.81 3.30 -5.06
CA SER A 182 -2.68 2.88 -5.91
C SER A 182 -1.86 1.70 -5.37
N GLY A 183 -2.29 1.05 -4.29
CA GLY A 183 -1.54 -0.04 -3.66
C GLY A 183 -1.32 -1.21 -4.62
N LYS A 184 -0.19 -1.90 -4.52
CA LYS A 184 0.13 -3.05 -5.38
C LYS A 184 0.05 -4.34 -4.60
N ASP A 185 -0.75 -5.29 -5.10
CA ASP A 185 -0.85 -6.62 -4.51
C ASP A 185 0.43 -7.41 -4.80
N ILE A 186 1.29 -7.57 -3.79
CA ILE A 186 2.54 -8.32 -3.93
C ILE A 186 2.46 -9.71 -3.28
N GLN A 187 1.29 -10.15 -2.80
CA GLN A 187 1.15 -11.37 -2.02
C GLN A 187 1.75 -12.59 -2.72
N GLN A 188 1.52 -12.72 -4.03
CA GLN A 188 1.98 -13.87 -4.83
C GLN A 188 3.47 -13.84 -5.18
N HIS A 189 4.12 -12.69 -4.99
CA HIS A 189 5.52 -12.43 -5.33
C HIS A 189 6.37 -12.12 -4.09
N SER A 190 5.74 -12.03 -2.91
CA SER A 190 6.39 -11.85 -1.63
C SER A 190 6.98 -13.17 -1.14
N PHE A 191 8.10 -13.10 -0.43
CA PHE A 191 8.70 -14.22 0.26
C PHE A 191 7.79 -14.73 1.41
N PHE A 192 6.85 -13.89 1.87
CA PHE A 192 5.92 -14.17 2.96
C PHE A 192 4.45 -14.00 2.50
N PRO A 193 3.89 -14.96 1.75
CA PRO A 193 2.55 -14.83 1.15
C PRO A 193 1.41 -14.76 2.19
N THR A 194 1.66 -15.15 3.44
CA THR A 194 0.66 -15.13 4.52
C THR A 194 0.38 -13.74 5.08
N GLU A 195 1.17 -12.73 4.73
CA GLU A 195 1.02 -11.36 5.27
C GLU A 195 -0.03 -10.52 4.54
N ASP A 196 -0.56 -11.04 3.43
CA ASP A 196 -1.57 -10.36 2.58
C ASP A 196 -1.11 -8.94 2.19
N GLU A 197 0.17 -8.90 1.79
CA GLU A 197 0.97 -7.69 1.67
C GLU A 197 0.53 -6.85 0.46
N VAL A 198 0.32 -5.57 0.73
CA VAL A 198 0.06 -4.51 -0.25
C VAL A 198 1.19 -3.50 -0.15
N LEU A 199 1.88 -3.26 -1.26
CA LEU A 199 2.99 -2.32 -1.29
C LEU A 199 2.53 -0.97 -1.85
N LEU A 200 2.79 0.10 -1.11
CA LEU A 200 2.69 1.46 -1.64
C LEU A 200 4.03 1.84 -2.28
N ILE A 201 3.96 2.35 -3.51
CA ILE A 201 5.12 2.89 -4.23
C ILE A 201 5.66 4.12 -3.47
N ALA A 202 6.96 4.38 -3.59
CA ALA A 202 7.59 5.58 -3.03
C ALA A 202 6.96 6.90 -3.55
N ALA A 203 7.19 7.98 -2.82
CA ALA A 203 6.74 9.35 -3.11
C ALA A 203 5.22 9.50 -3.33
N ARG A 204 4.40 8.65 -2.71
CA ARG A 204 2.94 8.84 -2.66
C ARG A 204 2.58 9.93 -1.66
N LYS A 205 1.58 10.74 -2.01
CA LYS A 205 1.06 11.80 -1.16
C LYS A 205 -0.17 11.33 -0.38
N PHE A 206 -0.27 11.80 0.85
CA PHE A 206 -1.39 11.52 1.73
C PHE A 206 -1.85 12.78 2.45
N GLN A 207 -3.13 12.85 2.74
CA GLN A 207 -3.72 13.81 3.66
C GLN A 207 -4.07 13.10 4.97
N VAL A 208 -3.73 13.72 6.11
CA VAL A 208 -4.23 13.28 7.42
C VAL A 208 -5.70 13.68 7.56
N VAL A 209 -6.59 12.70 7.57
CA VAL A 209 -8.03 12.92 7.70
C VAL A 209 -8.43 13.14 9.15
N SER A 210 -7.92 12.29 10.06
CA SER A 210 -8.23 12.35 11.49
C SER A 210 -7.20 11.58 12.31
N CYS A 211 -7.14 11.88 13.60
CA CYS A 211 -6.33 11.16 14.59
C CYS A 211 -7.22 10.79 15.79
N LEU A 212 -7.09 9.57 16.28
CA LEU A 212 -7.84 9.05 17.43
C LEU A 212 -6.88 8.43 18.44
N ASP A 213 -7.07 8.79 19.72
CA ASP A 213 -6.54 8.05 20.85
C ASP A 213 -7.52 6.94 21.21
N SER A 214 -7.14 5.69 20.94
CA SER A 214 -8.00 4.53 21.19
C SER A 214 -7.81 3.93 22.58
N GLY A 215 -7.00 4.57 23.44
CA GLY A 215 -6.60 4.05 24.74
C GLY A 215 -5.57 2.91 24.64
N ASN A 216 -5.06 2.46 25.80
CA ASN A 216 -4.04 1.40 25.90
C ASN A 216 -2.80 1.64 25.02
N ASP A 217 -2.37 2.91 24.95
CA ASP A 217 -1.26 3.38 24.11
C ASP A 217 -1.39 3.07 22.62
N LEU A 218 -2.63 2.89 22.12
CA LEU A 218 -2.93 2.72 20.70
C LEU A 218 -3.48 4.02 20.11
N PHE A 219 -2.79 4.54 19.10
CA PHE A 219 -3.23 5.69 18.33
C PHE A 219 -3.63 5.25 16.92
N ILE A 220 -4.70 5.81 16.38
CA ILE A 220 -5.14 5.55 15.01
C ILE A 220 -5.01 6.85 14.22
N ILE A 221 -4.32 6.80 13.09
CA ILE A 221 -4.18 7.91 12.15
C ILE A 221 -4.87 7.50 10.86
N GLN A 222 -5.90 8.24 10.47
CA GLN A 222 -6.57 8.04 9.19
C GLN A 222 -5.87 8.87 8.12
N LEU A 223 -5.46 8.19 7.05
CA LEU A 223 -4.86 8.80 5.87
C LEU A 223 -5.75 8.59 4.66
N LYS A 224 -5.78 9.58 3.78
CA LYS A 224 -6.34 9.46 2.44
C LYS A 224 -5.24 9.70 1.43
N GLU A 225 -5.04 8.77 0.52
CA GLU A 225 -4.13 8.97 -0.60
C GLU A 225 -4.67 10.10 -1.49
N VAL A 226 -3.77 11.00 -1.91
CA VAL A 226 -4.10 12.09 -2.82
C VAL A 226 -3.23 11.98 -4.06
N ASP A 227 -3.80 12.37 -5.21
CA ASP A 227 -3.08 12.32 -6.48
C ASP A 227 -1.80 13.18 -6.39
N PRO A 228 -0.62 12.65 -6.76
CA PRO A 228 0.61 13.41 -6.73
C PRO A 228 0.64 14.44 -7.87
N ASP A 229 1.16 15.64 -7.61
CA ASP A 229 1.39 16.66 -8.65
C ASP A 229 2.36 16.17 -9.74
N THR A 230 3.26 15.26 -9.38
CA THR A 230 4.16 14.59 -10.33
C THR A 230 4.34 13.14 -9.90
N PRO A 231 3.61 12.19 -10.50
CA PRO A 231 3.77 10.78 -10.17
C PRO A 231 5.17 10.28 -10.57
N LEU A 232 5.75 9.34 -9.81
CA LEU A 232 7.08 8.77 -10.12
C LEU A 232 7.16 8.10 -11.49
N LEU A 233 6.02 7.64 -12.03
CA LEU A 233 5.85 7.20 -13.41
C LEU A 233 4.43 7.53 -13.89
N GLY A 234 4.26 7.66 -15.20
CA GLY A 234 3.08 8.17 -15.92
C GLY A 234 1.75 7.47 -15.60
N THR A 235 1.19 7.71 -14.42
CA THR A 235 -0.23 7.47 -14.15
C THR A 235 -1.07 8.56 -14.80
N SER A 236 -1.05 8.60 -16.13
CA SER A 236 -2.13 9.20 -16.90
C SER A 236 -3.37 8.35 -16.66
N ARG A 237 -4.28 8.81 -15.80
CA ARG A 237 -5.66 8.31 -15.78
C ARG A 237 -6.21 8.48 -17.20
N GLY A 238 -6.42 7.37 -17.90
CA GLY A 238 -7.14 7.34 -19.17
C GLY A 238 -8.55 7.88 -18.95
N GLY A 239 -8.74 9.18 -19.18
CA GLY A 239 -10.04 9.79 -19.29
C GLY A 239 -10.66 9.40 -20.62
N ASN A 240 -11.40 8.29 -20.65
CA ASN A 240 -12.42 8.09 -21.68
C ASN A 240 -13.60 9.03 -21.37
N ALA A 241 -13.41 10.32 -21.66
CA ALA A 241 -14.50 11.22 -21.97
C ALA A 241 -14.73 11.11 -23.47
N ALA A 242 -15.58 10.15 -23.87
CA ALA A 242 -16.17 10.16 -25.21
C ALA A 242 -17.03 11.43 -25.32
N ALA A 243 -16.44 12.51 -25.84
CA ALA A 243 -17.18 13.64 -26.35
C ALA A 243 -17.84 13.20 -27.66
N SER A 244 -19.07 12.71 -27.56
CA SER A 244 -19.96 12.60 -28.69
C SER A 244 -20.30 14.00 -29.17
N SER A 245 -19.68 14.39 -30.28
CA SER A 245 -20.07 15.53 -31.10
C SER A 245 -21.51 15.31 -31.59
N ASN A 246 -22.44 16.12 -31.08
CA ASN A 246 -23.81 16.17 -31.58
C ASN A 246 -23.87 17.20 -32.72
N SER A 247 -23.96 16.71 -33.95
CA SER A 247 -24.25 17.50 -35.17
C SER A 247 -25.27 16.74 -36.00
N GLY A 248 -26.41 17.37 -36.27
CA GLY A 248 -27.51 16.84 -37.09
C GLY A 248 -28.86 17.21 -36.45
N GLU A 249 -29.38 18.40 -36.74
CA GLU A 249 -30.36 18.65 -37.81
C GLU A 249 -31.69 17.89 -37.59
N GLU A 250 -32.66 18.61 -37.03
CA GLU A 250 -34.09 18.30 -37.13
C GLU A 250 -34.59 18.61 -38.55
N SER A 251 -35.26 17.65 -39.19
CA SER A 251 -36.53 17.88 -39.89
C SER A 251 -37.02 16.55 -40.48
N THR A 252 -38.01 15.91 -39.87
CA THR A 252 -39.09 15.24 -40.61
C THR A 252 -40.29 15.04 -39.71
N THR A 253 -41.42 15.51 -40.23
CA THR A 253 -42.76 15.49 -39.68
C THR A 253 -43.43 14.14 -39.95
N ALA A 254 -43.98 13.48 -38.92
CA ALA A 254 -45.04 12.49 -39.08
C ALA A 254 -45.93 12.43 -37.82
N ARG A 255 -47.22 12.26 -38.07
CA ARG A 255 -48.39 12.54 -37.21
C ARG A 255 -48.67 11.44 -36.17
N HIS A 256 -49.32 11.91 -35.10
CA HIS A 256 -50.42 11.32 -34.30
C HIS A 256 -50.36 9.82 -33.96
N ASP A 257 -50.34 9.48 -32.66
CA ASP A 257 -51.59 9.17 -31.96
C ASP A 257 -51.46 9.17 -30.44
N SER A 258 -52.56 9.55 -29.81
CA SER A 258 -52.80 9.82 -28.40
C SER A 258 -53.16 8.57 -27.59
N SER A 259 -52.75 8.50 -26.31
CA SER A 259 -53.67 8.19 -25.20
C SER A 259 -53.05 8.51 -23.83
N ALA A 260 -53.91 8.96 -22.93
CA ALA A 260 -53.65 9.43 -21.59
C ALA A 260 -53.98 8.38 -20.52
N ALA A 261 -53.61 8.71 -19.27
CA ALA A 261 -54.08 8.21 -17.96
C ALA A 261 -52.94 7.55 -17.14
N GLN A 262 -52.39 8.23 -16.12
CA GLN A 262 -52.90 8.53 -14.76
C GLN A 262 -52.50 7.47 -13.71
N HIS A 263 -51.77 7.97 -12.71
CA HIS A 263 -51.84 7.73 -11.26
C HIS A 263 -52.07 6.32 -10.67
N GLN A 264 -51.14 5.90 -9.80
CA GLN A 264 -51.32 5.62 -8.35
C GLN A 264 -50.00 5.01 -7.81
N ASP A 265 -49.23 5.70 -6.98
CA ASP A 265 -49.28 5.69 -5.51
C ASP A 265 -49.68 4.34 -4.87
N GLN A 266 -48.73 3.68 -4.21
CA GLN A 266 -48.95 3.14 -2.86
C GLN A 266 -47.66 2.68 -2.19
N SER A 267 -47.38 3.33 -1.06
CA SER A 267 -46.61 2.86 0.08
C SER A 267 -46.91 1.40 0.49
N LYS A 268 -45.91 0.67 1.00
CA LYS A 268 -45.97 -0.02 2.31
C LYS A 268 -44.67 -0.77 2.65
N ILE A 269 -44.06 -0.34 3.75
CA ILE A 269 -43.07 -1.05 4.55
C ILE A 269 -43.84 -1.97 5.52
N PRO A 270 -43.34 -3.17 5.85
CA PRO A 270 -43.60 -3.74 7.16
C PRO A 270 -42.33 -4.04 7.95
N PHE A 271 -42.48 -3.74 9.23
CA PHE A 271 -41.58 -3.82 10.36
C PHE A 271 -41.73 -5.21 11.01
N LEU A 272 -40.62 -5.92 11.27
CA LEU A 272 -40.55 -7.11 12.14
C LEU A 272 -39.26 -6.99 12.96
N SER A 273 -39.35 -6.50 14.20
CA SER A 273 -39.54 -7.25 15.45
C SER A 273 -38.27 -7.95 15.97
N ARG A 274 -37.53 -7.19 16.81
CA ARG A 274 -37.02 -7.55 18.14
C ARG A 274 -36.76 -9.04 18.42
N VAL A 275 -35.48 -9.44 18.44
CA VAL A 275 -35.02 -10.66 19.12
C VAL A 275 -34.40 -10.27 20.46
N GLN A 276 -34.85 -10.98 21.49
CA GLN A 276 -34.63 -10.75 22.91
C GLN A 276 -33.43 -11.57 23.38
N LEU A 277 -32.46 -10.93 24.05
CA LEU A 277 -31.33 -11.58 24.72
C LEU A 277 -31.80 -12.21 26.06
N PRO A 278 -31.32 -13.41 26.44
CA PRO A 278 -31.51 -13.90 27.79
C PRO A 278 -30.44 -13.32 28.75
N SER A 279 -30.91 -12.73 29.84
CA SER A 279 -30.13 -12.37 31.03
C SER A 279 -30.04 -13.55 31.99
N MET A 280 -28.85 -13.88 32.50
CA MET A 280 -28.70 -14.52 33.82
C MET A 280 -27.45 -14.03 34.56
N SER A 281 -27.68 -13.09 35.47
CA SER A 281 -27.33 -13.11 36.91
C SER A 281 -26.10 -13.90 37.39
N SER A 282 -25.05 -13.14 37.74
CA SER A 282 -24.28 -13.15 39.00
C SER A 282 -24.35 -14.35 39.97
N ASN A 283 -23.19 -14.91 40.35
CA ASN A 283 -22.59 -14.64 41.68
C ASN A 283 -21.10 -15.08 41.78
N PRO A 284 -20.30 -14.44 42.66
CA PRO A 284 -18.85 -14.62 42.79
C PRO A 284 -18.48 -15.62 43.89
N LEU A 285 -17.31 -16.24 43.82
CA LEU A 285 -16.62 -16.79 45.00
C LEU A 285 -15.10 -16.94 44.74
N ASN A 286 -14.35 -16.32 45.66
CA ASN A 286 -12.90 -16.42 45.88
C ASN A 286 -12.41 -17.88 45.99
N PHE A 287 -11.15 -18.14 45.61
CA PHE A 287 -10.20 -18.82 46.51
C PHE A 287 -8.75 -18.55 46.11
N LEU A 288 -7.93 -18.32 47.15
CA LEU A 288 -6.49 -18.09 47.16
C LEU A 288 -5.70 -19.31 46.67
N ARG A 289 -4.65 -19.08 45.86
CA ARG A 289 -3.24 -19.38 46.14
C ARG A 289 -2.34 -18.94 44.98
#